data_AF-A0A653C9F4-F1
#
_entry.id   AF-A0A653C9F4-F1
#
_cell.length_a   1.000
_cell.length_b   1.000
_cell.length_c   1.000
_cell.angle_alpha   90.00
_cell.angle_beta   90.00
_cell.angle_gamma   90.00
#
_symmetry.space_group_name_H-M   'P 1'
#
loop_
_entity.id
_entity.type
_entity.pdbx_description
1 polymer ?
#
loop_
_entity_poly.entity_id
_entity_poly.type
_entity_poly.pdbx_seq_one_letter_code
_entity_poly.pdbx_strand_id
1 'polypeptide(L)'
;MVRFSELKVADLRRELDERGADSSGLKAVLQGRLRQIMIEEGEDPDTFEFESPEFEWTKKLEAKIEASSKQIEASTKQLESA
;
A
#
# COMPACT_ATOMS: atom_id res chain seq x y z
N MET A 1 4.14 -3.30 -1.81
CA MET A 1 5.11 -2.36 -1.23
C MET A 1 5.82 -1.62 -2.35
N VAL A 2 6.09 -0.33 -2.18
CA VAL A 2 6.81 0.51 -3.15
C VAL A 2 7.97 1.22 -2.47
N ARG A 3 9.09 1.39 -3.20
CA ARG A 3 10.26 2.08 -2.68
C ARG A 3 10.06 3.58 -2.70
N PHE A 4 10.76 4.29 -1.84
CA PHE A 4 10.75 5.76 -1.77
C PHE A 4 10.97 6.46 -3.13
N SER A 5 11.91 5.96 -3.92
CA SER A 5 12.25 6.51 -5.24
C SER A 5 11.12 6.33 -6.27
N GLU A 6 10.28 5.30 -6.08
CA GLU A 6 9.17 4.94 -6.97
C GLU A 6 7.85 5.63 -6.58
N LEU A 7 7.80 6.30 -5.43
CA LEU A 7 6.62 7.04 -4.99
C LEU A 7 6.20 8.09 -6.03
N LYS A 8 4.89 8.12 -6.33
CA LYS A 8 4.29 9.15 -7.19
C LYS A 8 4.06 10.42 -6.37
N VAL A 9 3.86 11.55 -7.05
CA VAL A 9 3.57 12.83 -6.38
C VAL A 9 2.34 12.73 -5.48
N ALA A 10 1.32 11.95 -5.86
CA ALA A 10 0.15 11.72 -5.01
C ALA A 10 0.52 11.01 -3.69
N ASP A 11 1.33 9.94 -3.75
CA ASP A 11 1.75 9.21 -2.56
C ASP A 11 2.66 10.06 -1.67
N LEU A 12 3.61 10.79 -2.26
CA LEU A 12 4.49 11.71 -1.53
C LEU A 12 3.70 12.79 -0.79
N ARG A 13 2.66 13.35 -1.42
CA ARG A 13 1.79 14.34 -0.80
C ARG A 13 1.02 13.76 0.36
N ARG A 14 0.46 12.56 0.20
CA ARG A 14 -0.26 11.85 1.27
C ARG A 14 0.65 11.64 2.48
N GLU A 15 1.84 11.11 2.24
CA GLU A 15 2.82 10.84 3.30
C GLU A 15 3.27 12.09 4.06
N LEU A 16 3.48 13.19 3.33
CA LEU A 16 3.78 14.48 3.94
C LEU A 16 2.58 15.00 4.74
N ASP A 17 1.36 14.88 4.23
CA ASP A 17 0.13 15.33 4.91
C ASP A 17 -0.13 14.53 6.19
N GLU A 18 0.06 13.21 6.16
CA GLU A 18 -0.04 12.32 7.33
C GLU A 18 0.97 12.70 8.43
N ARG A 19 2.13 13.24 8.04
CA ARG A 19 3.17 13.77 8.95
C ARG A 19 3.01 15.24 9.30
N GLY A 20 1.98 15.92 8.80
CA GLY A 20 1.76 17.35 9.02
C GLY A 20 2.79 18.26 8.34
N ALA A 21 3.42 17.79 7.25
CA ALA A 21 4.42 18.50 6.48
C ALA A 21 3.85 19.12 5.19
N ASP A 22 4.57 20.09 4.64
CA ASP A 22 4.11 20.83 3.46
C ASP A 22 4.14 19.95 2.20
N SER A 23 2.94 19.63 1.71
CA SER A 23 2.67 18.81 0.53
C SER A 23 2.59 19.63 -0.78
N SER A 24 3.11 20.86 -0.79
CA SER A 24 3.14 21.72 -1.98
C SER A 24 4.51 21.76 -2.65
N GLY A 25 4.52 21.78 -3.99
CA GLY A 25 5.73 21.89 -4.79
C GLY A 25 5.93 20.76 -5.80
N LEU A 26 7.13 20.75 -6.41
CA LEU A 26 7.54 19.73 -7.38
C LEU A 26 7.92 18.41 -6.69
N LYS A 27 7.87 17.29 -7.43
CA LYS A 27 8.22 15.95 -6.92
C LYS A 27 9.54 15.93 -6.15
N ALA A 28 10.58 16.56 -6.69
CA ALA A 28 11.91 16.60 -6.05
C ALA A 28 11.89 17.30 -4.69
N VAL A 29 11.09 18.36 -4.53
CA VAL A 29 10.93 19.08 -3.27
C VAL A 29 10.20 18.21 -2.25
N LEU A 30 9.11 17.55 -2.68
CA LEU A 30 8.34 16.64 -1.82
C LEU A 30 9.19 15.44 -1.37
N GLN A 31 9.97 14.84 -2.28
CA GLN A 31 10.93 13.79 -1.93
C GLN A 31 12.00 14.31 -0.97
N GLY A 32 12.61 15.47 -1.22
CA GLY A 32 13.60 16.03 -0.30
C GLY A 32 13.06 16.19 1.12
N ARG A 33 11.84 16.73 1.26
CA ARG A 33 11.18 16.92 2.55
C ARG A 33 10.85 15.60 3.23
N LEU A 34 10.20 14.68 2.52
CA LEU A 34 9.80 13.40 3.10
C LEU A 34 11.03 12.60 3.53
N ARG A 35 12.09 12.60 2.71
CA ARG A 35 13.39 11.99 3.04
C ARG A 35 13.95 12.55 4.34
N GLN A 36 13.92 13.88 4.51
CA GLN A 36 14.46 14.51 5.70
C GLN A 36 13.66 14.13 6.95
N ILE A 37 12.33 14.16 6.86
CA ILE A 37 11.45 13.80 7.98
C ILE A 37 11.68 12.35 8.40
N MET A 38 11.76 11.42 7.44
CA MET A 38 12.05 10.02 7.75
C MET A 38 13.38 9.86 8.50
N ILE A 39 14.43 10.55 8.04
CA ILE A 39 15.74 10.52 8.72
C ILE A 39 15.64 11.12 10.14
N GLU A 40 14.88 12.20 10.32
CA GLU A 40 14.62 12.80 11.64
C GLU A 40 13.84 11.86 12.57
N GLU A 41 12.93 11.04 12.02
CA GLU A 41 12.21 9.97 12.72
C GLU A 41 13.09 8.74 12.99
N GLY A 42 14.28 8.65 12.39
CA GLY A 42 15.19 7.52 12.49
C GLY A 42 14.88 6.39 11.50
N GLU A 43 14.07 6.67 10.48
CA GLU A 43 13.73 5.75 9.40
C GLU A 43 14.63 5.97 8.18
N ASP A 44 15.03 4.86 7.55
CA ASP A 44 15.89 4.92 6.38
C ASP A 44 15.07 4.93 5.08
N PRO A 45 15.04 6.04 4.32
CA PRO A 45 14.18 6.21 3.15
C PRO A 45 14.51 5.23 2.01
N ASP A 46 15.72 4.70 1.93
CA ASP A 46 16.07 3.72 0.88
C ASP A 46 15.62 2.29 1.26
N THR A 47 15.46 2.04 2.56
CA THR A 47 15.12 0.73 3.11
C THR A 47 13.64 0.62 3.49
N PHE A 48 12.98 1.75 3.70
CA PHE A 48 11.57 1.82 4.07
C PHE A 48 10.65 1.48 2.88
N GLU A 49 9.69 0.59 3.12
CA GLU A 49 8.74 0.13 2.13
C GLU A 49 7.36 0.75 2.37
N PHE A 50 6.91 1.58 1.44
CA PHE A 50 5.61 2.24 1.55
C PHE A 50 4.49 1.31 1.08
N GLU A 51 3.35 1.37 1.78
CA GLU A 51 2.11 0.74 1.32
C GLU A 51 1.43 1.62 0.25
N SER A 52 1.54 1.18 -1.00
CA SER A 52 0.84 1.77 -2.12
C SER A 52 -0.61 1.28 -2.15
N PRO A 53 -1.59 2.14 -2.48
CA PRO A 53 -3.00 1.75 -2.59
C PRO A 53 -3.25 0.64 -3.63
N GLU A 54 -2.36 0.46 -4.61
CA GLU A 54 -2.42 -0.69 -5.53
C GLU A 54 -2.22 -2.03 -4.80
N PHE A 55 -1.42 -2.06 -3.74
CA PHE A 55 -1.16 -3.25 -2.94
C PHE A 55 -2.30 -3.56 -1.95
N GLU A 56 -3.00 -2.52 -1.50
CA GLU A 56 -4.24 -2.67 -0.72
C GLU A 56 -5.34 -3.37 -1.54
N TRP A 57 -5.44 -3.06 -2.83
CA TRP A 57 -6.39 -3.72 -3.71
C TRP A 57 -6.08 -5.21 -3.89
N THR A 58 -4.80 -5.59 -4.02
CA THR A 58 -4.40 -7.00 -4.17
C THR A 58 -4.66 -7.81 -2.90
N LYS A 59 -4.36 -7.26 -1.72
CA LYS A 59 -4.71 -7.92 -0.44
C LYS A 59 -6.22 -8.06 -0.26
N LYS A 60 -6.98 -7.01 -0.58
CA LYS A 60 -8.45 -7.04 -0.47
C LYS A 60 -9.09 -8.01 -1.45
N LEU A 61 -8.51 -8.18 -2.64
CA LEU A 61 -8.96 -9.17 -3.62
C LEU A 61 -8.65 -10.60 -3.15
N GLU A 62 -7.47 -10.84 -2.60
CA GLU A 62 -7.06 -12.15 -2.08
C GLU A 62 -7.96 -12.63 -0.93
N ALA A 63 -8.22 -11.76 0.06
CA ALA A 63 -9.16 -12.06 1.15
C ALA A 63 -10.59 -12.36 0.65
N LYS A 64 -11.00 -11.73 -0.46
CA LYS A 64 -12.32 -11.91 -1.05
C LYS A 64 -12.42 -13.19 -1.91
N ILE A 65 -11.31 -13.60 -2.54
CA ILE A 65 -11.18 -14.88 -3.25
C ILE A 65 -11.20 -16.04 -2.26
N GLU A 66 -10.46 -15.94 -1.15
CA GLU A 66 -10.44 -16.98 -0.11
C GLU A 66 -11.82 -17.18 0.55
N ALA A 67 -12.54 -16.08 0.80
CA ALA A 67 -13.92 -16.13 1.28
C ALA A 67 -14.88 -16.80 0.28
N SER A 68 -14.64 -16.68 -1.02
CA SER A 68 -15.49 -17.25 -2.06
C SER A 68 -15.22 -18.75 -2.31
N SER A 69 -13.97 -19.20 -2.15
CA SER A 69 -13.59 -20.62 -2.30
C SER A 69 -14.24 -21.56 -1.26
N LYS A 70 -14.47 -21.08 -0.03
CA LYS A 70 -15.19 -21.86 1.00
C LYS A 70 -16.65 -22.16 0.65
N GLN A 71 -17.27 -21.35 -0.20
CA GLN A 71 -18.67 -21.52 -0.57
C GLN A 71 -18.84 -22.53 -1.72
N ILE A 72 -17.82 -22.72 -2.56
CA ILE A 72 -17.85 -23.66 -3.69
C ILE A 72 -17.64 -25.12 -3.22
N GLU A 73 -16.79 -25.34 -2.22
CA GLU A 73 -16.51 -26.70 -1.69
C GLU A 73 -17.70 -27.32 -0.94
N ALA A 74 -18.61 -26.52 -0.39
CA ALA A 74 -19.79 -27.01 0.31
C ALA A 74 -20.90 -27.53 -0.64
N SER A 75 -20.97 -27.02 -1.87
CA SER A 75 -22.04 -27.37 -2.83
C SER A 75 -21.75 -28.62 -3.67
N THR A 76 -20.52 -29.12 -3.72
CA THR A 76 -20.16 -30.29 -4.55
C THR A 76 -20.44 -31.65 -3.89
N LYS A 77 -20.62 -31.72 -2.57
CA LYS A 77 -20.91 -32.99 -1.86
C LYS A 77 -22.34 -33.49 -1.96
N GLN A 78 -23.28 -32.72 -2.52
CA GLN A 78 -24.70 -33.12 -2.60
C GLN A 78 -25.10 -33.83 -3.90
N LEU A 79 -24.19 -33.98 -4.88
CA LEU A 79 -24.50 -34.59 -6.19
C LEU A 79 -23.99 -36.04 -6.36
N GLU A 80 -23.21 -36.60 -5.43
CA GLU A 80 -22.67 -37.97 -5.50
C GLU A 80 -23.47 -39.02 -4.70
N SER A 81 -24.75 -38.77 -4.38
CA SER A 81 -25.60 -39.77 -3.70
C SER A 81 -27.02 -39.90 -4.29
N ALA A 82 -27.19 -39.58 -5.57
CA ALA A 82 -28.43 -39.86 -6.31
C ALA A 82 -28.27 -41.08 -7.22
#